data_AF-A0A0M0G8V7-F1
#
_entry.id   AF-A0A0M0G8V7-F1
#
_cell.length_a   1.000
_cell.length_b   1.000
_cell.length_c   1.000
_cell.angle_alpha   90.00
_cell.angle_beta   90.00
_cell.angle_gamma   90.00
#
_symmetry.space_group_name_H-M   'P 1'
#
loop_
_entity.id
_entity.type
_entity.pdbx_description
1 polymer ?
#
loop_
_entity_poly.entity_id
_entity_poly.type
_entity_poly.pdbx_seq_one_letter_code
_entity_poly.pdbx_strand_id
1 'polypeptide(L)'
;MIKSTSSTNNPASNRYSLDTLHQMLNNELSKYKHIKVPNINHSVSGAELASWLIDSASPKEIEELVYMVNQAKKRSSNTKAIFQTAAAALIK
;
A
#
# COMPACT_ATOMS: atom_id res chain seq x y z
N MET A 1 35.83 19.58 0.43
CA MET A 1 34.42 19.97 0.20
C MET A 1 33.59 18.70 0.14
N ILE A 2 33.01 18.30 1.27
CA ILE A 2 32.16 17.11 1.38
C ILE A 2 30.79 17.60 1.84
N LYS A 3 29.82 17.58 0.93
CA LYS A 3 28.46 18.03 1.18
C LYS A 3 27.67 16.84 1.71
N SER A 4 27.73 16.61 3.02
CA SER A 4 26.87 15.63 3.69
C SER A 4 25.44 16.17 3.73
N THR A 5 24.60 15.76 2.78
CA THR A 5 23.15 15.92 2.91
C THR A 5 22.53 14.59 3.32
N SER A 6 22.72 14.21 4.57
CA SER A 6 21.86 13.23 5.23
C SER A 6 20.56 13.93 5.62
N SER A 7 19.72 14.19 4.62
CA SER A 7 18.33 14.56 4.86
C SER A 7 17.55 13.26 5.03
N THR A 8 17.64 12.69 6.24
CA THR A 8 16.68 11.69 6.70
C THR A 8 15.36 12.43 6.90
N ASN A 9 14.67 12.66 5.78
CA ASN A 9 13.31 13.16 5.80
C ASN A 9 12.45 12.05 6.40
N ASN A 10 12.16 12.16 7.71
CA ASN A 10 10.98 11.53 8.27
C ASN A 10 9.80 11.87 7.35
N PRO A 11 9.18 10.92 6.64
CA PRO A 11 8.01 11.24 5.85
C PRO A 11 6.92 11.59 6.85
N ALA A 12 6.65 12.89 6.94
CA ALA A 12 5.63 13.53 7.75
C ALA A 12 4.40 12.65 7.98
N SER A 13 4.23 12.24 9.23
CA SER A 13 2.97 11.78 9.82
C SER A 13 1.98 12.95 9.79
N ASN A 14 1.30 13.18 8.65
CA ASN A 14 0.09 14.04 8.45
C ASN A 14 -0.12 14.51 6.99
N ARG A 15 0.24 13.75 5.96
CA ARG A 15 0.07 14.27 4.58
C ARG A 15 -1.35 14.18 4.04
N TYR A 16 -2.16 13.26 4.56
CA TYR A 16 -3.48 12.94 4.00
C TYR A 16 -4.47 12.62 5.12
N SER A 17 -5.73 13.01 4.95
CA SER A 17 -6.81 12.54 5.82
C SER A 17 -7.05 11.04 5.62
N LEU A 18 -7.65 10.37 6.61
CA LEU A 18 -7.97 8.95 6.52
C LEU A 18 -8.87 8.64 5.31
N ASP A 19 -9.89 9.46 5.05
CA ASP A 19 -10.73 9.33 3.86
C ASP A 19 -9.93 9.41 2.56
N THR A 20 -8.94 10.32 2.50
CA THR A 20 -8.07 10.46 1.33
C THR A 20 -7.23 9.19 1.16
N LEU A 21 -6.68 8.64 2.25
CA LEU A 21 -5.91 7.39 2.21
C LEU A 21 -6.78 6.22 1.73
N HIS A 22 -8.01 6.09 2.22
CA HIS A 22 -8.97 5.07 1.77
C HIS A 22 -9.29 5.21 0.28
N GLN A 23 -9.53 6.43 -0.20
CA GLN A 23 -9.78 6.69 -1.63
C GLN A 23 -8.56 6.34 -2.49
N MET A 24 -7.36 6.73 -2.06
CA MET A 24 -6.11 6.41 -2.78
C MET A 24 -5.92 4.89 -2.87
N LEU A 25 -6.16 4.18 -1.77
CA LEU A 25 -6.05 2.73 -1.71
C LEU A 25 -7.07 2.05 -2.63
N ASN A 26 -8.35 2.46 -2.56
CA ASN A 26 -9.41 1.95 -3.43
C ASN A 26 -9.11 2.19 -4.92
N ASN A 27 -8.66 3.39 -5.27
CA ASN A 27 -8.32 3.73 -6.65
C ASN A 27 -7.14 2.93 -7.19
N GLU A 28 -6.17 2.60 -6.35
CA GLU A 28 -5.04 1.78 -6.80
C GLU A 28 -5.42 0.30 -6.89
N LEU A 29 -6.12 -0.23 -5.89
CA LEU A 29 -6.50 -1.63 -5.84
C LEU A 29 -7.56 -2.00 -6.88
N SER A 30 -8.50 -1.11 -7.20
CA SER A 30 -9.53 -1.32 -8.24
C SER A 30 -8.96 -1.63 -9.63
N LYS A 31 -7.69 -1.28 -9.90
CA LYS A 31 -6.98 -1.63 -11.14
C LYS A 31 -6.72 -3.12 -11.28
N TYR A 32 -6.72 -3.86 -10.17
CA TYR A 32 -6.43 -5.29 -10.14
C TYR A 32 -7.71 -6.09 -10.01
N LYS A 33 -8.11 -6.73 -11.11
CA LYS A 33 -9.23 -7.70 -11.10
C LYS A 33 -8.96 -8.86 -10.14
N HIS A 34 -7.71 -9.35 -10.13
CA HIS A 34 -7.28 -10.46 -9.29
C HIS A 34 -5.87 -10.23 -8.73
N ILE A 35 -5.77 -10.38 -7.42
CA ILE A 35 -4.52 -10.35 -6.65
C ILE A 35 -4.33 -11.75 -6.07
N LYS A 36 -3.31 -12.46 -6.57
CA LYS A 36 -2.95 -13.78 -6.06
C LYS A 36 -2.24 -13.61 -4.72
N VAL A 37 -2.74 -14.29 -3.71
CA VAL A 37 -2.11 -14.34 -2.39
C VAL A 37 -0.87 -15.23 -2.47
N PRO A 38 0.32 -14.74 -2.10
CA PRO A 38 1.51 -15.57 -1.99
C PRO A 38 1.27 -16.77 -1.05
N ASN A 39 1.87 -17.92 -1.36
CA ASN A 39 1.86 -19.14 -0.53
C ASN A 39 0.50 -19.80 -0.30
N ILE A 40 -0.59 -19.27 -0.86
CA ILE A 40 -1.93 -19.86 -0.79
C ILE A 40 -2.52 -19.91 -2.20
N ASN A 41 -3.23 -20.98 -2.56
CA ASN A 41 -3.99 -21.05 -3.82
C ASN A 41 -5.30 -20.25 -3.73
N HIS A 42 -5.19 -19.01 -3.29
CA HIS A 42 -6.30 -18.08 -3.13
C HIS A 42 -6.03 -16.80 -3.91
N SER A 43 -7.08 -16.19 -4.43
CA SER A 43 -7.01 -14.93 -5.16
C SER A 43 -8.19 -14.08 -4.77
N VAL A 44 -7.91 -12.82 -4.46
CA VAL A 44 -8.90 -11.85 -4.01
C VAL A 44 -9.03 -10.75 -5.04
N SER A 45 -10.21 -10.14 -5.12
CA SER A 45 -10.36 -8.95 -5.96
C SER A 45 -9.66 -7.76 -5.31
N GLY A 46 -9.24 -6.78 -6.12
CA GLY A 46 -8.67 -5.55 -5.58
C GLY A 46 -9.63 -4.81 -4.64
N ALA A 47 -10.91 -4.74 -5.01
CA ALA A 47 -11.94 -4.09 -4.18
C ALA A 47 -12.13 -4.79 -2.82
N GLU A 48 -12.14 -6.13 -2.82
CA GLU A 48 -12.25 -6.93 -1.60
C GLU A 48 -11.03 -6.73 -0.68
N LEU A 49 -9.82 -6.77 -1.25
CA LEU A 49 -8.61 -6.48 -0.49
C LEU A 49 -8.61 -5.05 0.08
N ALA A 50 -9.15 -4.08 -0.66
CA ALA A 50 -9.26 -2.71 -0.19
C ALA A 50 -10.18 -2.60 1.03
N SER A 51 -11.36 -3.24 0.97
CA SER A 51 -12.28 -3.32 2.12
C SER A 51 -11.58 -3.94 3.32
N TRP A 52 -10.93 -5.09 3.16
CA TRP A 52 -10.24 -5.76 4.27
C TRP A 52 -9.15 -4.90 4.89
N LEU A 53 -8.35 -4.21 4.08
CA LEU A 53 -7.33 -3.29 4.57
C LEU A 53 -7.93 -2.11 5.33
N ILE A 54 -9.02 -1.53 4.83
CA ILE A 54 -9.72 -0.43 5.50
C ILE A 54 -10.32 -0.88 6.84
N ASP A 55 -10.87 -2.09 6.89
CA ASP A 55 -11.53 -2.64 8.07
C ASP A 55 -10.54 -3.16 9.13
N SER A 56 -9.35 -3.60 8.70
CA SER A 56 -8.41 -4.33 9.55
C SER A 56 -7.13 -3.58 9.90
N ALA A 57 -6.66 -2.65 9.05
CA ALA A 57 -5.39 -1.96 9.24
C ALA A 57 -5.59 -0.63 9.97
N SER A 58 -4.62 -0.26 10.80
CA SER A 58 -4.59 1.05 11.43
C SER A 58 -4.34 2.16 10.40
N PRO A 59 -4.77 3.41 10.67
CA PRO A 59 -4.49 4.56 9.79
C PRO A 59 -3.02 4.70 9.39
N LYS A 60 -2.11 4.39 10.33
CA LYS A 60 -0.66 4.46 10.11
C LYS A 60 -0.17 3.38 9.13
N GLU A 61 -0.69 2.16 9.24
CA GLU A 61 -0.37 1.07 8.32
C GLU A 61 -0.90 1.36 6.91
N ILE A 62 -2.09 1.95 6.80
CA ILE A 62 -2.65 2.40 5.52
C ILE A 62 -1.79 3.51 4.91
N GLU A 63 -1.36 4.50 5.71
CA GLU A 63 -0.46 5.57 5.26
C GLU A 63 0.87 5.01 4.73
N GLU A 64 1.46 4.06 5.47
CA GLU A 64 2.70 3.40 5.07
C GLU A 64 2.54 2.60 3.77
N LEU A 65 1.44 1.85 3.64
CA LEU A 65 1.14 1.10 2.43
C LEU A 65 0.97 2.01 1.21
N VAL A 66 0.21 3.10 1.34
CA VAL A 66 0.05 4.12 0.29
C VAL A 66 1.39 4.77 -0.04
N TYR A 67 2.24 5.03 0.96
CA TYR A 67 3.59 5.55 0.74
C TYR A 67 4.45 4.56 -0.07
N MET A 68 4.49 3.28 0.32
CA MET A 68 5.25 2.24 -0.40
C MET A 68 4.80 2.12 -1.86
N VAL A 69 3.49 2.10 -2.09
CA VAL A 69 2.90 2.07 -3.44
C VAL A 69 3.34 3.28 -4.26
N ASN A 70 3.29 4.49 -3.68
CA ASN A 70 3.71 5.70 -4.37
C ASN A 70 5.22 5.70 -4.68
N GLN A 71 6.06 5.18 -3.78
CA GLN A 71 7.49 5.03 -4.05
C GLN A 71 7.76 4.03 -5.18
N ALA A 72 7.05 2.90 -5.20
CA ALA A 72 7.15 1.93 -6.29
C ALA A 72 6.73 2.54 -7.63
N LYS A 73 5.62 3.30 -7.67
CA LYS A 73 5.16 4.00 -8.88
C LYS A 73 6.19 4.99 -9.42
N LYS A 74 6.80 5.80 -8.54
CA LYS A 74 7.86 6.75 -8.93
C LYS A 74 9.05 6.09 -9.60
N ARG A 75 9.30 4.81 -9.32
CA ARG A 75 10.38 4.01 -9.87
C ARG A 75 9.91 3.06 -10.97
N SER A 76 8.68 3.22 -11.48
CA SER A 76 8.04 2.30 -12.43
C SER A 76 8.11 0.83 -12.01
N SER A 77 8.10 0.59 -10.70
CA SER A 77 8.17 -0.74 -10.11
C SER A 77 6.79 -1.35 -9.98
N ASN A 78 6.74 -2.68 -9.91
CA ASN A 78 5.48 -3.41 -9.81
C ASN A 78 4.83 -3.23 -8.43
N THR A 79 3.81 -2.38 -8.36
CA THR A 79 2.98 -2.17 -7.16
C THR A 79 2.13 -3.37 -6.77
N LYS A 80 1.85 -4.29 -7.71
CA LYS A 80 1.06 -5.50 -7.42
C LYS A 80 1.71 -6.34 -6.33
N ALA A 81 3.04 -6.44 -6.31
CA ALA A 81 3.77 -7.22 -5.32
C ALA A 81 3.52 -6.71 -3.88
N ILE A 82 3.39 -5.39 -3.70
CA ILE A 82 3.08 -4.79 -2.38
C ILE A 82 1.70 -5.28 -1.90
N PHE A 83 0.71 -5.26 -2.78
CA PHE A 83 -0.65 -5.73 -2.45
C PHE A 83 -0.71 -7.25 -2.23
N GLN A 84 0.10 -8.02 -2.94
CA GLN A 84 0.20 -9.46 -2.71
C GLN A 84 0.75 -9.76 -1.32
N THR A 85 1.80 -9.05 -0.88
CA THR A 85 2.32 -9.16 0.48
C THR A 85 1.30 -8.72 1.52
N ALA A 86 0.60 -7.62 1.28
CA ALA A 86 -0.46 -7.15 2.18
C ALA A 86 -1.60 -8.17 2.31
N ALA A 87 -2.02 -8.78 1.20
CA ALA A 87 -3.03 -9.83 1.20
C ALA A 87 -2.56 -11.07 1.98
N ALA A 88 -1.29 -11.48 1.84
CA ALA A 88 -0.74 -12.58 2.62
C ALA A 88 -0.70 -12.29 4.12
N ALA A 89 -0.46 -11.05 4.53
CA ALA A 89 -0.44 -10.67 5.94
C ALA A 89 -1.84 -10.69 6.59
N LEU A 90 -2.90 -10.49 5.79
CA LEU A 90 -4.28 -10.47 6.27
C LEU A 90 -4.94 -11.85 6.34
N ILE A 91 -4.43 -12.83 5.60
CA ILE A 91 -5.01 -14.17 5.53
C ILE A 91 -4.34 -15.05 6.60
N LYS A 92 -5.16 -15.58 7.53
CA LYS A 92 -4.75 -16.51 8.59
C LYS A 92 -4.71 -17.96 8.10
#